data_AF-A0A9E7A3Z5-F1
#
_entry.id   AF-A0A9E7A3Z5-F1
#
_cell.length_a   1.000
_cell.length_b   1.000
_cell.length_c   1.000
_cell.angle_alpha   90.00
_cell.angle_beta   90.00
_cell.angle_gamma   90.00
#
_symmetry.space_group_name_H-M   'P 1'
#
loop_
_entity.id
_entity.type
_entity.pdbx_description
1 polymer ?
#
loop_
_entity_poly.entity_id
_entity_poly.type
_entity_poly.pdbx_seq_one_letter_code
_entity_poly.pdbx_strand_id
1 'polypeptide(L)' 'MMRILIILAVLGMALPAAAQTRYSVYCANNKIEVDSRTPEQMRSARGSGACLLQSFNFATDARDFARRNFGGEGSRCSCR' A
#
# COMPACT_ATOMS: atom_id res chain seq x y z
N MET A 1 13.80 7.59 -59.30
CA MET A 1 12.79 8.41 -58.62
C MET A 1 12.13 7.54 -57.53
N MET A 2 12.73 7.45 -56.34
CA MET A 2 12.25 6.60 -55.24
C MET A 2 11.91 7.46 -54.02
N ARG A 3 10.67 7.29 -53.57
CA ARG A 3 9.99 7.92 -52.44
C ARG A 3 10.64 7.57 -51.10
N ILE A 4 10.76 8.52 -50.18
CA ILE A 4 10.81 8.23 -48.74
C ILE A 4 9.98 9.28 -47.99
N LEU A 5 8.76 8.89 -47.61
CA LEU A 5 7.95 9.59 -46.62
C LEU A 5 8.46 9.18 -45.23
N ILE A 6 9.14 10.09 -44.54
CA ILE A 6 9.60 9.86 -43.16
C ILE A 6 8.40 10.05 -42.22
N ILE A 7 7.78 8.95 -41.82
CA ILE A 7 6.78 8.95 -40.75
C ILE A 7 7.55 8.87 -39.43
N LEU A 8 7.70 9.99 -38.72
CA LEU A 8 8.19 10.01 -37.34
C LEU A 8 7.12 9.42 -36.41
N ALA A 9 7.18 8.12 -36.17
CA ALA A 9 6.45 7.47 -35.10
C ALA A 9 7.11 7.83 -33.76
N VAL A 10 6.59 8.86 -33.08
CA VAL A 10 6.96 9.16 -31.69
C VAL A 10 6.29 8.10 -30.81
N LEU A 11 7.05 7.04 -30.51
CA LEU A 11 6.64 6.01 -29.57
C LEU A 11 6.74 6.60 -28.15
N GLY A 12 5.62 7.08 -27.62
CA GLY A 12 5.51 7.57 -26.26
C GLY A 12 5.74 6.44 -25.26
N MET A 13 6.96 6.33 -24.74
CA MET A 13 7.27 5.43 -23.62
C MET A 13 6.62 5.99 -22.36
N ALA A 14 5.46 5.43 -21.99
CA ALA A 14 4.90 5.64 -20.66
C ALA A 14 5.84 4.97 -19.65
N LEU A 15 6.62 5.77 -18.92
CA LEU A 15 7.43 5.29 -17.80
C LEU A 15 6.49 4.71 -16.74
N PRO A 16 6.77 3.50 -16.19
CA PRO A 16 5.99 2.99 -15.08
C PRO A 16 6.14 3.95 -13.90
N ALA A 17 5.02 4.48 -13.42
CA ALA A 17 5.02 5.28 -12.20
C ALA A 17 5.64 4.45 -11.09
N ALA A 18 6.72 4.95 -10.48
CA ALA A 18 7.36 4.28 -9.35
C ALA A 18 6.32 4.07 -8.26
N ALA A 19 5.91 2.81 -8.04
CA ALA A 19 4.98 2.46 -6.98
C ALA A 19 5.66 2.76 -5.65
N GLN A 20 5.23 3.84 -5.00
CA GLN A 20 5.75 4.24 -3.70
C GLN A 20 5.26 3.21 -2.67
N THR A 21 6.18 2.50 -2.02
CA THR A 21 5.84 1.60 -0.91
C THR A 21 5.17 2.41 0.19
N ARG A 22 3.91 2.09 0.49
CA ARG A 22 3.19 2.64 1.64
C ARG A 22 3.20 1.63 2.77
N TYR A 23 3.20 2.12 4.00
CA TYR A 23 3.10 1.31 5.22
C TYR A 23 1.81 1.64 5.92
N SER A 24 1.02 0.63 6.20
CA SER A 24 -0.34 0.78 6.68
C SER A 24 -0.51 0.08 8.01
N VAL A 25 -1.31 0.67 8.89
CA VAL A 25 -1.73 0.06 10.15
C VAL A 25 -3.10 -0.58 9.91
N TYR A 26 -3.19 -1.88 10.14
CA TYR A 26 -4.39 -2.68 10.01
C TYR A 26 -4.84 -3.19 11.37
N CYS A 27 -6.15 -3.36 11.53
CA CYS A 27 -6.68 -4.30 12.51
C CYS A 27 -7.03 -5.59 11.78
N ALA A 28 -6.33 -6.69 12.08
CA ALA A 28 -6.55 -7.99 11.49
C ALA A 28 -6.52 -9.06 12.58
N ASN A 29 -7.48 -10.00 12.56
CA ASN A 29 -7.60 -11.04 13.59
C ASN A 29 -7.59 -10.47 15.02
N ASN A 30 -8.27 -9.33 15.21
CA ASN A 30 -8.33 -8.57 16.46
C ASN A 30 -6.97 -8.09 16.99
N LYS A 31 -5.95 -8.01 16.14
CA LYS A 31 -4.61 -7.53 16.47
C LYS A 31 -4.16 -6.42 15.51
N ILE A 32 -3.40 -5.47 16.04
CA ILE A 32 -2.75 -4.44 15.22
C ILE A 32 -1.62 -5.09 14.42
N GLU A 33 -1.64 -4.90 13.11
CA GLU A 33 -0.56 -5.28 12.19
C GLU A 33 -0.06 -4.02 11.45
N VAL A 34 1.25 -3.86 11.31
CA VAL A 34 1.83 -2.84 10.43
C VAL A 34 2.42 -3.55 9.22
N ASP A 35 1.91 -3.23 8.03
CA ASP A 35 2.26 -3.95 6.81
C ASP A 35 2.23 -3.04 5.58
N SER A 36 3.02 -3.38 4.56
CA SER A 36 3.07 -2.63 3.29
C SER A 36 2.12 -3.15 2.21
N ARG A 37 1.44 -4.27 2.47
CA ARG A 37 0.40 -4.83 1.60
C ARG A 37 -0.74 -3.84 1.43
N THR A 38 -1.37 -3.86 0.25
CA THR A 38 -2.59 -3.09 0.02
C THR A 38 -3.76 -3.68 0.82
N PRO A 39 -4.85 -2.92 1.03
CA PRO A 39 -6.04 -3.46 1.68
C PRO A 39 -6.56 -4.75 1.04
N GLU A 40 -6.49 -4.87 -0.29
CA GLU A 40 -6.92 -6.07 -1.04
C GLU A 40 -6.03 -7.27 -0.72
N GLN A 41 -4.71 -7.06 -0.70
CA GLN A 41 -3.74 -8.09 -0.31
C GLN A 41 -3.91 -8.50 1.15
N MET A 42 -4.20 -7.54 2.04
CA MET A 42 -4.50 -7.83 3.44
C MET A 42 -5.77 -8.65 3.61
N ARG A 43 -6.86 -8.31 2.90
CA ARG A 43 -8.10 -9.10 2.89
C ARG A 43 -7.87 -10.52 2.36
N SER A 44 -7.05 -10.67 1.32
CA SER A 44 -6.67 -12.00 0.81
C SER A 44 -5.87 -12.81 1.84
N ALA A 45 -4.95 -12.18 2.56
CA ALA A 45 -4.03 -12.87 3.47
C ALA A 45 -4.56 -13.06 4.91
N ARG A 46 -5.61 -12.33 5.32
CA ARG A 46 -6.19 -12.37 6.68
C ARG A 46 -7.70 -12.63 6.69
N GLY A 47 -8.33 -12.70 5.52
CA GLY A 47 -9.77 -12.78 5.39
C GLY A 47 -10.47 -11.41 5.44
N SER A 48 -11.80 -11.44 5.34
CA SER A 48 -12.65 -10.24 5.29
C SER A 48 -12.65 -9.41 6.58
N GLY A 49 -12.12 -9.94 7.69
CA GLY A 49 -12.07 -9.26 8.98
C GLY A 49 -10.93 -8.24 9.14
N ALA A 50 -10.09 -8.03 8.12
CA ALA A 50 -9.02 -7.04 8.16
C ALA A 50 -9.51 -5.66 7.66
N CYS A 51 -9.32 -4.62 8.48
CA CYS A 51 -9.63 -3.23 8.13
C CYS A 51 -8.39 -2.34 8.21
N LEU A 52 -8.29 -1.40 7.26
CA LEU A 52 -7.27 -0.37 7.24
C LEU A 52 -7.61 0.71 8.27
N LEU A 53 -6.64 1.09 9.10
CA LEU A 53 -6.77 2.17 10.07
C LEU A 53 -6.11 3.46 9.56
N GLN A 54 -4.88 3.38 9.04
CA GLN A 54 -4.15 4.54 8.50
C GLN A 54 -2.97 4.10 7.62
N SER A 55 -2.56 4.93 6.65
CA SER A 55 -1.41 4.67 5.79
C SER A 55 -0.38 5.80 5.79
N PHE A 56 0.89 5.43 5.75
CA PHE A 56 2.05 6.30 5.84
C PHE A 56 3.05 6.01 4.72
N ASN A 57 3.97 6.95 4.48
CA ASN A 57 5.07 6.76 3.53
C ASN A 57 6.27 6.05 4.17
N PHE A 58 6.39 6.08 5.51
CA PHE A 58 7.50 5.49 6.24
C PHE A 58 7.02 4.49 7.29
N ALA A 59 7.74 3.38 7.43
CA ALA A 59 7.43 2.34 8.42
C ALA A 59 7.54 2.85 9.86
N THR A 60 8.45 3.77 10.13
CA THR A 60 8.61 4.41 11.45
C THR A 60 7.33 5.14 11.86
N ASP A 61 6.72 5.90 10.95
CA ASP A 61 5.51 6.67 11.24
C ASP A 61 4.32 5.75 11.52
N ALA A 62 4.18 4.68 10.72
CA ALA A 62 3.14 3.68 10.91
C ALA A 62 3.26 2.98 12.27
N ARG A 63 4.48 2.58 12.65
CA ARG A 63 4.74 1.94 13.96
C ARG A 63 4.55 2.89 15.13
N ASP A 64 4.97 4.15 14.99
CA ASP A 64 4.76 5.18 16.00
C ASP A 64 3.28 5.49 16.19
N PHE A 65 2.53 5.60 15.09
CA PHE A 65 1.09 5.75 15.14
C PHE A 65 0.42 4.55 15.81
N ALA A 66 0.81 3.32 15.44
CA ALA A 66 0.30 2.10 16.06
C ALA A 66 0.56 2.08 17.58
N ARG A 67 1.78 2.41 18.00
CA ARG A 67 2.18 2.48 19.41
C ARG A 67 1.38 3.51 20.19
N ARG A 68 1.26 4.73 19.66
CA ARG A 68 0.62 5.86 20.35
C ARG A 68 -0.91 5.75 20.44
N ASN A 69 -1.55 5.11 19.47
CA ASN A 69 -3.02 5.10 19.37
C ASN A 69 -3.64 3.76 19.76
N PHE A 70 -2.90 2.65 19.64
CA PHE A 70 -3.46 1.31 19.82
C PHE A 70 -2.60 0.39 20.71
N GLY A 71 -1.52 0.89 21.30
CA GLY A 71 -0.60 0.09 22.12
C GLY A 71 0.49 -0.66 21.32
N GLY A 72 0.49 -0.52 19.99
CA GLY A 72 1.50 -1.11 19.10
C GLY A 72 1.09 -2.43 18.46
N GLU A 73 1.97 -2.99 17.63
CA GLU A 73 1.75 -4.27 16.93
C GLU A 73 1.40 -5.40 17.91
N GLY A 74 0.41 -6.22 17.55
CA GLY A 74 -0.10 -7.32 18.38
C GLY A 74 -1.12 -6.92 19.45
N SER A 75 -1.28 -5.63 19.74
CA SER A 75 -2.29 -5.11 20.66
C SER A 75 -3.71 -5.37 20.15
N ARG A 76 -4.67 -5.48 21.08
CA ARG A 76 -6.06 -5.79 20.73
C ARG A 76 -6.69 -4.63 19.97
N CYS A 77 -7.45 -4.95 18.93
CA CYS A 77 -8.21 -3.98 18.17
C CYS A 77 -9.52 -4.59 17.65
N SER A 78 -10.41 -3.73 17.16
CA SER A 78 -11.61 -4.11 16.44
C SER A 78 -11.80 -3.19 15.24
N CYS A 79 -12.28 -3.74 14.13
CA CYS A 79 -12.82 -2.93 13.05
C CYS A 79 -14.08 -2.24 13.55
N ARG A 80 -14.17 -0.93 13.33
CA ARG A 80 -15.36 -0.13 13.59
C ARG A 80 -16.17 0.04 12.32
#